data_AF-A0A8H6M2Z3-F1
#
_entry.id   AF-A0A8H6M2Z3-F1
#
_cell.length_a   1.000
_cell.length_b   1.000
_cell.length_c   1.000
_cell.angle_alpha   90.00
_cell.angle_beta   90.00
_cell.angle_gamma   90.00
#
_symmetry.space_group_name_H-M   'P 1'
#
loop_
_entity.id
_entity.type
_entity.pdbx_description
1 polymer ?
#
loop_
_entity_poly.entity_id
_entity_poly.type
_entity_poly.pdbx_seq_one_letter_code
_entity_poly.pdbx_strand_id
1 'polypeptide(L)'
;MSGSMSARALFDLGQVAMGGVAWWKCQEHYVKAMKKILEDDKEDLAQTYFKVQPEGELETMPNELLAMAFRDITALFLEPTKFFTPGTSVEAYTLIVRLSAPNYAEFYPRLANASTFRERLLRKSLQIHATMTLANIGWDSGNPTAGTRHFTKAIALYREEKGLFNPKPSPGLELWISTGLRAMRDKIAFVMKPSPNLRDICDGEVKRGVTSGKVDIKKEHGLLGNADGCSRCKTQDVKLSRCSRCRVTSYCGAVCQKADWK
;
A
#
# COMPACT_ATOMS: atom_id res chain seq x y z
N MET A 1 -28.77 -23.68 2.74
CA MET A 1 -27.99 -22.65 2.03
C MET A 1 -27.35 -21.74 3.08
N SER A 2 -26.06 -21.89 3.36
CA SER A 2 -25.36 -20.94 4.25
C SER A 2 -25.15 -19.64 3.49
N GLY A 3 -25.85 -18.57 3.87
CA GLY A 3 -25.65 -17.25 3.28
C GLY A 3 -24.20 -16.79 3.46
N SER A 4 -23.54 -16.39 2.38
CA SER A 4 -22.23 -15.72 2.47
C SER A 4 -22.39 -14.47 3.34
N MET A 5 -21.48 -14.26 4.28
CA MET A 5 -21.44 -13.04 5.09
C MET A 5 -21.24 -11.79 4.19
N SER A 6 -21.83 -10.66 4.60
CA SER A 6 -21.60 -9.36 3.97
C SER A 6 -20.22 -8.81 4.32
N ALA A 7 -19.73 -7.85 3.54
CA ALA A 7 -18.48 -7.15 3.81
C ALA A 7 -18.48 -6.48 5.19
N ARG A 8 -19.60 -5.86 5.57
CA ARG A 8 -19.78 -5.24 6.89
C ARG A 8 -19.60 -6.25 8.02
N ALA A 9 -20.27 -7.40 7.93
CA ALA A 9 -20.18 -8.43 8.96
C ALA A 9 -18.75 -9.01 9.07
N LEU A 10 -18.05 -9.15 7.94
CA LEU A 10 -16.64 -9.55 7.92
C LEU A 10 -15.76 -8.49 8.59
N PHE A 11 -15.96 -7.20 8.32
CA PHE A 11 -15.19 -6.13 8.95
C PHE A 11 -15.44 -6.07 10.47
N ASP A 12 -16.68 -6.19 10.92
CA ASP A 12 -17.02 -6.20 12.35
C ASP A 12 -16.38 -7.40 13.08
N LEU A 13 -16.28 -8.58 12.45
CA LEU A 13 -15.49 -9.70 12.98
C LEU A 13 -14.00 -9.36 13.13
N GLY A 14 -13.45 -8.59 12.18
CA GLY A 14 -12.08 -8.08 12.27
C GLY A 14 -11.88 -7.15 13.46
N GLN A 15 -12.83 -6.24 13.71
CA GLN A 15 -12.82 -5.34 14.87
C GLN A 15 -12.86 -6.11 16.20
N VAL A 16 -13.70 -7.14 16.29
CA VAL A 16 -13.76 -8.01 17.48
C VAL A 16 -12.44 -8.76 17.68
N ALA A 17 -11.87 -9.31 16.62
CA ALA A 17 -10.57 -10.00 16.67
C ALA A 17 -9.44 -9.04 17.09
N MET A 18 -9.49 -7.78 16.66
CA MET A 18 -8.55 -6.73 17.05
C MET A 18 -8.58 -6.48 18.56
N GLY A 19 -9.77 -6.36 19.16
CA GLY A 19 -9.94 -6.17 20.60
C GLY A 19 -9.52 -7.39 21.43
N GLY A 20 -9.62 -8.59 20.85
CA GLY A 20 -9.18 -9.85 21.46
C GLY A 20 -7.71 -10.21 21.24
N VAL A 21 -6.88 -9.30 20.70
CA VAL A 21 -5.44 -9.52 20.43
C VAL A 21 -5.18 -10.65 19.42
N ALA A 22 -6.19 -11.08 18.67
CA ALA A 22 -6.09 -12.11 17.62
C ALA A 22 -5.75 -11.48 16.27
N TRP A 23 -4.59 -10.82 16.20
CA TRP A 23 -4.22 -9.94 15.08
C TRP A 23 -4.25 -10.64 13.71
N TRP A 24 -3.88 -11.92 13.63
CA TRP A 24 -3.91 -12.67 12.36
C TRP A 24 -5.34 -12.86 11.84
N LYS A 25 -6.29 -13.17 12.74
CA LYS A 25 -7.72 -13.28 12.38
C LYS A 25 -8.27 -11.92 11.95
N CYS A 26 -7.87 -10.87 12.65
CA CYS A 26 -8.23 -9.50 12.30
C CYS A 26 -7.85 -9.18 10.85
N GLN A 27 -6.60 -9.47 10.45
CA GLN A 27 -6.13 -9.28 9.07
C GLN A 27 -6.96 -10.11 8.08
N GLU A 28 -7.19 -11.40 8.35
CA GLU A 28 -7.99 -12.25 7.47
C GLU A 28 -9.40 -11.68 7.23
N HIS A 29 -10.06 -11.23 8.29
CA HIS A 29 -11.40 -10.67 8.22
C HIS A 29 -11.44 -9.38 7.42
N TYR A 30 -10.47 -8.48 7.59
CA TYR A 30 -10.39 -7.27 6.77
C TYR A 30 -10.09 -7.56 5.30
N VAL A 31 -9.17 -8.48 5.01
CA VAL A 31 -8.89 -8.88 3.62
C VAL A 31 -10.15 -9.47 2.96
N LYS A 32 -10.87 -10.33 3.68
CA LYS A 32 -12.15 -10.89 3.21
C LYS A 32 -13.19 -9.80 2.97
N ALA A 33 -13.33 -8.83 3.89
CA ALA A 33 -14.23 -7.70 3.72
C ALA A 33 -13.89 -6.85 2.49
N MET A 34 -12.60 -6.52 2.29
CA MET A 34 -12.17 -5.76 1.12
C MET A 34 -12.42 -6.51 -0.19
N LYS A 35 -12.04 -7.79 -0.28
CA LYS A 35 -12.29 -8.62 -1.46
C LYS A 35 -13.79 -8.68 -1.76
N LYS A 36 -14.62 -8.85 -0.73
CA LYS A 36 -16.08 -8.85 -0.86
C LYS A 36 -16.58 -7.57 -1.52
N ILE A 37 -16.13 -6.38 -1.07
CA ILE A 37 -16.53 -5.09 -1.69
C ILE A 37 -15.98 -4.95 -3.13
N LEU A 38 -14.74 -5.37 -3.36
CA LEU A 38 -14.08 -5.18 -4.66
C LEU A 38 -14.57 -6.15 -5.75
N GLU A 39 -15.08 -7.32 -5.36
CA GLU A 39 -15.37 -8.44 -6.26
C GLU A 39 -16.87 -8.79 -6.34
N ASP A 40 -17.68 -8.54 -5.30
CA ASP A 40 -19.12 -8.86 -5.27
C ASP A 40 -19.96 -7.66 -5.71
N ASP A 41 -20.70 -7.80 -6.79
CA ASP A 41 -21.54 -6.76 -7.38
C ASP A 41 -22.71 -6.33 -6.47
N LYS A 42 -23.06 -7.13 -5.46
CA LYS A 42 -24.12 -6.82 -4.48
C LYS A 42 -23.68 -5.90 -3.36
N GLU A 43 -22.39 -5.77 -3.11
CA GLU A 43 -21.85 -4.83 -2.12
C GLU A 43 -21.81 -3.43 -2.72
N ASP A 44 -21.99 -2.36 -1.95
CA ASP A 44 -21.73 -0.99 -2.44
C ASP A 44 -20.25 -0.62 -2.22
N LEU A 45 -19.58 -0.10 -3.25
CA LEU A 45 -18.18 0.35 -3.19
C LEU A 45 -18.00 1.48 -2.17
N ALA A 46 -18.95 2.41 -2.12
CA ALA A 46 -18.90 3.61 -1.28
C ALA A 46 -19.70 3.44 0.02
N GLN A 47 -20.08 2.20 0.37
CA GLN A 47 -20.88 1.92 1.56
C GLN A 47 -20.22 2.51 2.80
N THR A 48 -21.00 3.18 3.63
CA THR A 48 -20.50 3.86 4.82
C THR A 48 -20.41 2.91 6.01
N TYR A 49 -19.39 3.12 6.83
CA TYR A 49 -19.18 2.50 8.12
C TYR A 49 -19.26 3.58 9.19
N PHE A 50 -20.45 3.77 9.76
CA PHE A 50 -20.56 4.60 10.94
C PHE A 50 -20.31 3.75 12.19
N LYS A 51 -19.38 4.19 13.03
CA LYS A 51 -19.21 3.72 14.41
C LYS A 51 -19.19 4.97 15.28
N VAL A 52 -19.92 4.94 16.38
CA VAL A 52 -19.82 5.99 17.40
C VAL A 52 -18.38 5.97 17.91
N GLN A 53 -17.63 7.03 17.61
CA GLN A 53 -16.26 7.22 18.05
C GLN A 53 -16.25 8.30 19.13
N PRO A 54 -15.27 8.30 20.06
CA PRO A 54 -15.08 9.39 21.01
C PRO A 54 -14.92 10.74 20.28
N GLU A 55 -15.39 11.83 20.88
CA GLU A 55 -15.22 13.18 20.34
C GLU A 55 -13.73 13.47 20.06
N GLY A 56 -13.41 13.91 18.83
CA GLY A 56 -12.06 14.31 18.41
C GLY A 56 -11.33 13.35 17.45
N GLU A 57 -11.59 12.04 17.50
CA GLU A 57 -10.94 11.07 16.57
C GLU A 57 -11.64 11.01 15.18
N LEU A 58 -12.86 11.54 15.09
CA LEU A 58 -13.75 11.41 13.94
C LEU A 58 -13.28 12.16 12.69
N GLU A 59 -12.52 13.24 12.83
CA GLU A 59 -12.30 14.14 11.68
C GLU A 59 -11.40 13.51 10.61
N THR A 60 -10.45 12.65 11.01
CA THR A 60 -9.46 12.08 10.09
C THR A 60 -9.77 10.64 9.66
N MET A 61 -10.83 10.02 10.18
CA MET A 61 -11.15 8.62 9.86
C MET A 61 -12.03 8.53 8.60
N PRO A 62 -11.69 7.69 7.61
CA PRO A 62 -12.54 7.54 6.44
C PRO A 62 -13.92 6.98 6.85
N ASN A 63 -14.96 7.43 6.15
CA ASN A 63 -16.33 6.98 6.43
C ASN A 63 -16.70 5.72 5.65
N GLU A 64 -15.98 5.39 4.58
CA GLU A 64 -16.25 4.23 3.74
C GLU A 64 -15.67 2.97 4.34
N LEU A 65 -16.47 1.91 4.35
CA LEU A 65 -16.07 0.60 4.87
C LEU A 65 -14.81 0.09 4.20
N LEU A 66 -14.70 0.25 2.87
CA LEU A 66 -13.52 -0.19 2.12
C LEU A 66 -12.25 0.54 2.56
N ALA A 67 -12.34 1.85 2.78
CA ALA A 67 -11.21 2.65 3.25
C ALA A 67 -10.87 2.36 4.71
N MET A 68 -11.86 2.11 5.56
CA MET A 68 -11.66 1.68 6.95
C MET A 68 -10.95 0.32 7.03
N ALA A 69 -11.43 -0.67 6.29
CA ALA A 69 -10.78 -1.98 6.16
C ALA A 69 -9.34 -1.85 5.68
N PHE A 70 -9.11 -1.01 4.67
CA PHE A 70 -7.78 -0.80 4.14
C PHE A 70 -6.86 -0.11 5.15
N ARG A 71 -7.33 0.95 5.82
CA ARG A 71 -6.59 1.64 6.89
C ARG A 71 -6.13 0.64 7.93
N ASP A 72 -7.03 -0.18 8.44
CA ASP A 72 -6.72 -1.11 9.52
C ASP A 72 -5.75 -2.20 9.07
N ILE A 73 -5.86 -2.71 7.83
CA ILE A 73 -4.85 -3.60 7.26
C ILE A 73 -3.48 -2.92 7.21
N THR A 74 -3.40 -1.71 6.68
CA THR A 74 -2.11 -1.00 6.55
C THR A 74 -1.50 -0.67 7.90
N ALA A 75 -2.32 -0.34 8.91
CA ALA A 75 -1.86 -0.09 10.27
C ALA A 75 -1.19 -1.33 10.90
N LEU A 76 -1.62 -2.55 10.54
CA LEU A 76 -0.96 -3.77 11.01
C LEU A 76 0.50 -3.88 10.51
N PHE A 77 0.79 -3.44 9.28
CA PHE A 77 2.16 -3.44 8.73
C PHE A 77 3.04 -2.35 9.31
N LEU A 78 2.45 -1.27 9.82
CA LEU A 78 3.20 -0.12 10.37
C LEU A 78 3.42 -0.22 11.88
N GLU A 79 2.85 -1.23 12.52
CA GLU A 79 2.94 -1.44 13.95
C GLU A 79 4.10 -2.42 14.26
N PRO A 80 5.22 -1.96 14.85
CA PRO A 80 6.39 -2.80 15.10
C PRO A 80 6.09 -4.02 15.96
N THR A 81 5.10 -3.91 16.84
CA THR A 81 4.73 -4.98 17.79
C THR A 81 3.94 -6.13 17.16
N LYS A 82 3.40 -5.96 15.95
CA LYS A 82 2.40 -6.90 15.41
C LYS A 82 2.96 -7.97 14.46
N PHE A 83 4.26 -8.03 14.18
CA PHE A 83 4.91 -9.05 13.32
C PHE A 83 4.33 -9.21 11.90
N PHE A 84 3.56 -8.23 11.39
CA PHE A 84 3.06 -8.24 10.01
C PHE A 84 4.17 -7.79 9.07
N THR A 85 4.51 -8.64 8.11
CA THR A 85 5.54 -8.41 7.11
C THR A 85 5.03 -8.91 5.77
N PRO A 86 5.68 -8.53 4.65
CA PRO A 86 5.34 -9.10 3.34
C PRO A 86 5.35 -10.65 3.32
N GLY A 87 6.16 -11.28 4.16
CA GLY A 87 6.27 -12.74 4.26
C GLY A 87 5.24 -13.39 5.18
N THR A 88 4.82 -12.73 6.26
CA THR A 88 3.84 -13.28 7.22
C THR A 88 2.40 -12.98 6.84
N SER A 89 2.17 -11.96 5.99
CA SER A 89 0.85 -11.44 5.65
C SER A 89 0.67 -11.26 4.14
N VAL A 90 1.03 -12.32 3.40
CA VAL A 90 1.15 -12.32 1.93
C VAL A 90 -0.11 -11.80 1.24
N GLU A 91 -1.30 -12.23 1.65
CA GLU A 91 -2.54 -11.79 1.00
C GLU A 91 -2.81 -10.28 1.17
N ALA A 92 -2.65 -9.77 2.39
CA ALA A 92 -2.83 -8.35 2.66
C ALA A 92 -1.78 -7.51 1.94
N TYR A 93 -0.52 -7.96 1.95
CA TYR A 93 0.55 -7.30 1.21
C TYR A 93 0.29 -7.30 -0.30
N THR A 94 -0.18 -8.42 -0.85
CA THR A 94 -0.56 -8.53 -2.27
C THR A 94 -1.66 -7.54 -2.63
N LEU A 95 -2.65 -7.37 -1.74
CA LEU A 95 -3.71 -6.39 -1.93
C LEU A 95 -3.14 -4.96 -2.03
N ILE A 96 -2.25 -4.58 -1.12
CA ILE A 96 -1.57 -3.28 -1.11
C ILE A 96 -0.77 -3.08 -2.41
N VAL A 97 0.05 -4.07 -2.80
CA VAL A 97 0.85 -4.01 -4.02
C VAL A 97 -0.03 -3.80 -5.25
N ARG A 98 -1.10 -4.60 -5.40
CA ARG A 98 -2.02 -4.50 -6.53
C ARG A 98 -2.74 -3.15 -6.59
N LEU A 99 -3.18 -2.62 -5.45
CA LEU A 99 -3.80 -1.29 -5.40
C LEU A 99 -2.81 -0.18 -5.76
N SER A 100 -1.54 -0.32 -5.42
CA SER A 100 -0.52 0.66 -5.80
C SER A 100 -0.11 0.57 -7.28
N ALA A 101 -0.43 -0.52 -7.99
CA ALA A 101 0.12 -0.81 -9.31
C ALA A 101 -0.50 0.10 -10.40
N PRO A 102 0.26 0.49 -11.44
CA PRO A 102 -0.30 1.26 -12.57
C PRO A 102 -1.43 0.51 -13.28
N ASN A 103 -1.34 -0.82 -13.35
CA ASN A 103 -2.33 -1.71 -13.93
C ASN A 103 -3.33 -2.25 -12.89
N TYR A 104 -3.60 -1.51 -11.79
CA TYR A 104 -4.56 -1.95 -10.76
C TYR A 104 -5.93 -2.34 -11.33
N ALA A 105 -6.33 -1.74 -12.47
CA ALA A 105 -7.58 -2.02 -13.15
C ALA A 105 -7.71 -3.48 -13.64
N GLU A 106 -6.59 -4.16 -13.91
CA GLU A 106 -6.59 -5.60 -14.25
C GLU A 106 -6.96 -6.46 -13.05
N PHE A 107 -6.66 -5.99 -11.83
CA PHE A 107 -6.96 -6.71 -10.59
C PHE A 107 -8.32 -6.33 -10.00
N TYR A 108 -8.72 -5.06 -10.14
CA TYR A 108 -9.93 -4.51 -9.52
C TYR A 108 -10.74 -3.71 -10.55
N PRO A 109 -11.34 -4.37 -11.56
CA PRO A 109 -12.06 -3.70 -12.64
C PRO A 109 -13.24 -2.87 -12.11
N ARG A 110 -13.91 -3.36 -11.06
CA ARG A 110 -15.01 -2.65 -10.40
C ARG A 110 -14.58 -1.30 -9.85
N LEU A 111 -13.44 -1.28 -9.14
CA LEU A 111 -12.88 -0.04 -8.62
C LEU A 111 -12.39 0.87 -9.75
N ALA A 112 -11.83 0.33 -10.83
CA ALA A 112 -11.43 1.10 -12.00
C ALA A 112 -12.61 1.80 -12.67
N ASN A 113 -13.75 1.12 -12.74
CA ASN A 113 -15.00 1.61 -13.33
C ASN A 113 -15.84 2.49 -12.38
N ALA A 114 -15.27 2.91 -11.24
CA ALA A 114 -15.85 3.88 -10.32
C ALA A 114 -16.41 5.10 -11.08
N SER A 115 -17.72 5.29 -10.96
CA SER A 115 -18.47 6.22 -11.81
C SER A 115 -18.92 7.47 -11.07
N THR A 116 -19.17 7.36 -9.76
CA THR A 116 -19.56 8.50 -8.94
C THR A 116 -18.33 9.29 -8.49
N PHE A 117 -18.52 10.56 -8.11
CA PHE A 117 -17.43 11.36 -7.53
C PHE A 117 -16.83 10.65 -6.31
N ARG A 118 -17.69 10.12 -5.42
CA ARG A 118 -17.26 9.46 -4.19
C ARG A 118 -16.46 8.19 -4.45
N GLU A 119 -16.90 7.34 -5.37
CA GLU A 119 -16.15 6.13 -5.74
C GLU A 119 -14.80 6.47 -6.38
N ARG A 120 -14.74 7.50 -7.25
CA ARG A 120 -13.47 7.95 -7.84
C ARG A 120 -12.51 8.45 -6.76
N LEU A 121 -13.02 9.23 -5.81
CA LEU A 121 -12.25 9.72 -4.66
C LEU A 121 -11.74 8.55 -3.81
N LEU A 122 -12.61 7.58 -3.49
CA LEU A 122 -12.26 6.36 -2.77
C LEU A 122 -11.15 5.58 -3.48
N ARG A 123 -11.31 5.30 -4.77
CA ARG A 123 -10.32 4.63 -5.61
C ARG A 123 -8.96 5.31 -5.53
N LYS A 124 -8.90 6.62 -5.75
CA LYS A 124 -7.62 7.35 -5.75
C LYS A 124 -7.02 7.43 -4.35
N SER A 125 -7.83 7.60 -3.33
CA SER A 125 -7.40 7.55 -1.93
C SER A 125 -6.76 6.22 -1.58
N LEU A 126 -7.35 5.09 -1.99
CA LEU A 126 -6.78 3.75 -1.78
C LEU A 126 -5.44 3.58 -2.52
N GLN A 127 -5.31 4.05 -3.76
CA GLN A 127 -4.05 3.97 -4.51
C GLN A 127 -2.93 4.78 -3.84
N ILE A 128 -3.24 6.02 -3.44
CA ILE A 128 -2.30 6.89 -2.76
C ILE A 128 -1.87 6.25 -1.43
N HIS A 129 -2.82 5.81 -0.62
CA HIS A 129 -2.54 5.19 0.68
C HIS A 129 -1.79 3.86 0.57
N ALA A 130 -2.11 3.04 -0.42
CA ALA A 130 -1.37 1.82 -0.73
C ALA A 130 0.09 2.14 -1.05
N THR A 131 0.29 3.16 -1.89
CA THR A 131 1.63 3.60 -2.28
C THR A 131 2.40 4.18 -1.08
N MET A 132 1.76 4.98 -0.21
CA MET A 132 2.37 5.46 1.03
C MET A 132 2.74 4.31 1.98
N THR A 133 1.90 3.29 2.06
CA THR A 133 2.17 2.10 2.90
C THR A 133 3.39 1.34 2.41
N LEU A 134 3.51 1.10 1.10
CA LEU A 134 4.72 0.49 0.51
C LEU A 134 5.95 1.36 0.75
N ALA A 135 5.79 2.68 0.74
CA ALA A 135 6.88 3.59 1.03
C ALA A 135 7.39 3.37 2.46
N ASN A 136 6.50 3.34 3.46
CA ASN A 136 6.86 3.05 4.84
C ASN A 136 7.52 1.67 5.01
N ILE A 137 6.94 0.62 4.43
CA ILE A 137 7.53 -0.72 4.45
C ILE A 137 8.96 -0.70 3.88
N GLY A 138 9.19 0.05 2.79
CA GLY A 138 10.51 0.23 2.21
C GLY A 138 11.51 0.87 3.19
N TRP A 139 11.12 1.94 3.88
CA TRP A 139 11.97 2.55 4.90
C TRP A 139 12.24 1.62 6.08
N ASP A 140 11.20 0.99 6.62
CA ASP A 140 11.30 0.18 7.83
C ASP A 140 12.09 -1.12 7.58
N SER A 141 12.14 -1.57 6.32
CA SER A 141 12.99 -2.70 5.88
C SER A 141 14.44 -2.29 5.55
N GLY A 142 14.82 -1.03 5.77
CA GLY A 142 16.16 -0.53 5.48
C GLY A 142 16.42 -0.19 4.01
N ASN A 143 15.39 -0.09 3.17
CA ASN A 143 15.47 0.27 1.76
C ASN A 143 14.88 1.69 1.50
N PRO A 144 15.59 2.77 1.87
CA PRO A 144 15.11 4.14 1.74
C PRO A 144 14.92 4.58 0.29
N THR A 145 15.62 3.94 -0.66
CA THR A 145 15.45 4.18 -2.10
C THR A 145 14.09 3.71 -2.58
N ALA A 146 13.68 2.49 -2.22
CA ALA A 146 12.33 1.99 -2.49
C ALA A 146 11.28 2.86 -1.80
N GLY A 147 11.51 3.23 -0.54
CA GLY A 147 10.65 4.14 0.22
C GLY A 147 10.41 5.46 -0.53
N THR A 148 11.49 6.16 -0.88
CA THR A 148 11.45 7.44 -1.59
C THR A 148 10.73 7.31 -2.93
N ARG A 149 11.01 6.26 -3.70
CA ARG A 149 10.35 6.00 -5.00
C ARG A 149 8.83 5.87 -4.85
N HIS A 150 8.37 5.10 -3.87
CA HIS A 150 6.94 4.94 -3.63
C HIS A 150 6.31 6.25 -3.16
N PHE A 151 6.94 7.00 -2.27
CA PHE A 151 6.38 8.27 -1.85
C PHE A 151 6.28 9.30 -2.98
N THR A 152 7.31 9.43 -3.81
CA THR A 152 7.26 10.30 -5.00
C THR A 152 6.09 9.92 -5.91
N LYS A 153 5.84 8.62 -6.07
CA LYS A 153 4.67 8.12 -6.80
C LYS A 153 3.34 8.51 -6.12
N ALA A 154 3.24 8.43 -4.79
CA ALA A 154 2.04 8.85 -4.06
C ALA A 154 1.76 10.36 -4.24
N ILE A 155 2.80 11.20 -4.21
CA ILE A 155 2.67 12.64 -4.53
C ILE A 155 2.20 12.84 -5.97
N ALA A 156 2.77 12.10 -6.94
CA ALA A 156 2.38 12.21 -8.34
C ALA A 156 0.89 11.87 -8.52
N LEU A 157 0.42 10.75 -7.95
CA LEU A 157 -0.98 10.35 -7.96
C LEU A 157 -1.91 11.42 -7.36
N TYR A 158 -1.52 12.05 -6.26
CA TYR A 158 -2.29 13.13 -5.65
C TYR A 158 -2.34 14.38 -6.54
N ARG A 159 -1.22 14.73 -7.19
CA ARG A 159 -1.11 15.90 -8.09
C ARG A 159 -1.81 15.72 -9.42
N GLU A 160 -1.94 14.51 -9.93
CA GLU A 160 -2.65 14.21 -11.18
C GLU A 160 -4.16 14.46 -11.05
N GLU A 161 -4.71 14.32 -9.84
CA GLU A 161 -6.14 14.39 -9.56
C GLU A 161 -6.56 15.71 -8.90
N LYS A 162 -6.08 16.85 -9.42
CA LYS A 162 -6.33 18.19 -8.82
C LYS A 162 -7.81 18.55 -8.67
N GLY A 163 -8.70 17.94 -9.45
CA GLY A 163 -10.15 18.15 -9.36
C GLY A 163 -10.86 17.26 -8.34
N LEU A 164 -10.16 16.28 -7.76
CA LEU A 164 -10.75 15.29 -6.87
C LEU A 164 -10.52 15.60 -5.39
N PHE A 165 -9.39 16.23 -5.05
CA PHE A 165 -9.03 16.59 -3.69
C PHE A 165 -9.16 18.09 -3.45
N ASN A 166 -9.88 18.48 -2.39
CA ASN A 166 -10.05 19.88 -2.05
C ASN A 166 -8.76 20.44 -1.41
N PRO A 167 -8.29 21.66 -1.78
CA PRO A 167 -7.22 22.35 -1.06
C PRO A 167 -7.48 22.50 0.45
N LYS A 168 -8.76 22.57 0.84
CA LYS A 168 -9.24 22.49 2.22
C LYS A 168 -9.98 21.15 2.39
N PRO A 169 -9.26 20.07 2.72
CA PRO A 169 -9.84 18.73 2.74
C PRO A 169 -10.98 18.64 3.75
N SER A 170 -12.10 18.06 3.32
CA SER A 170 -13.23 17.80 4.21
C SER A 170 -12.94 16.63 5.16
N PRO A 171 -13.60 16.57 6.33
CA PRO A 171 -13.46 15.44 7.24
C PRO A 171 -13.69 14.08 6.57
N GLY A 172 -13.00 13.09 7.11
CA GLY A 172 -13.03 11.71 6.64
C GLY A 172 -11.96 11.42 5.60
N LEU A 173 -12.37 10.87 4.46
CA LEU A 173 -11.45 10.30 3.47
C LEU A 173 -10.43 11.31 2.92
N GLU A 174 -10.85 12.54 2.61
CA GLU A 174 -9.93 13.57 2.09
C GLU A 174 -8.93 13.99 3.15
N LEU A 175 -9.39 14.33 4.35
CA LEU A 175 -8.50 14.75 5.44
C LEU A 175 -7.53 13.64 5.84
N TRP A 176 -7.98 12.38 5.83
CA TRP A 176 -7.13 11.20 6.05
C TRP A 176 -5.93 11.18 5.09
N ILE A 177 -6.18 11.27 3.78
CA ILE A 177 -5.15 11.21 2.75
C ILE A 177 -4.24 12.44 2.82
N SER A 178 -4.81 13.64 2.94
CA SER A 178 -4.03 14.87 3.03
C SER A 178 -3.11 14.88 4.26
N THR A 179 -3.56 14.35 5.38
CA THR A 179 -2.77 14.21 6.61
C THR A 179 -1.63 13.22 6.43
N GLY A 180 -1.92 12.05 5.86
CA GLY A 180 -0.90 11.03 5.57
C GLY A 180 0.19 11.55 4.63
N LEU A 181 -0.18 12.26 3.57
CA LEU A 181 0.78 12.87 2.63
C LEU A 181 1.66 13.93 3.29
N ARG A 182 1.09 14.75 4.19
CA ARG A 182 1.84 15.76 4.95
C ARG A 182 2.87 15.10 5.87
N ALA A 183 2.43 14.13 6.67
CA ALA A 183 3.31 13.40 7.58
C ALA A 183 4.47 12.72 6.84
N MET A 184 4.21 12.15 5.66
CA MET A 184 5.24 11.51 4.85
C MET A 184 6.20 12.52 4.20
N ARG A 185 5.70 13.70 3.79
CA ARG A 185 6.57 14.79 3.31
C ARG A 185 7.53 15.23 4.42
N ASP A 186 7.03 15.39 5.63
CA ASP A 186 7.82 15.77 6.80
C ASP A 186 8.87 14.70 7.12
N LYS A 187 8.50 13.41 7.05
CA LYS A 187 9.42 12.27 7.19
C LYS A 187 10.55 12.33 6.15
N ILE A 188 10.24 12.60 4.89
CA ILE A 188 11.27 12.74 3.84
C ILE A 188 12.13 13.97 4.04
N ALA A 189 11.55 15.13 4.36
CA ALA A 189 12.32 16.33 4.64
C ALA A 189 13.32 16.10 5.79
N PHE A 190 12.92 15.31 6.79
CA PHE A 190 13.80 14.91 7.90
C PHE A 190 14.92 13.96 7.44
N VAL A 191 14.58 12.87 6.74
CA VAL A 191 15.56 11.87 6.25
C VAL A 191 16.50 12.47 5.20
N MET A 192 16.02 13.41 4.39
CA MET A 192 16.74 14.05 3.29
C MET A 192 17.32 15.42 3.68
N LYS A 193 17.48 15.72 4.97
CA LYS A 193 18.32 16.84 5.41
C LYS A 193 19.64 16.80 4.62
N PRO A 194 20.09 17.94 4.10
CA PRO A 194 20.74 18.01 2.79
C PRO A 194 22.01 17.17 2.75
N SER A 195 21.92 16.03 2.06
CA SER A 195 22.91 15.74 1.04
C SER A 195 22.63 16.71 -0.12
N PRO A 196 23.61 17.48 -0.60
CA PRO A 196 23.41 18.69 -1.43
C PRO A 196 22.63 18.54 -2.75
N ASN A 197 22.16 17.36 -3.16
CA ASN A 197 21.68 17.09 -4.52
C ASN A 197 20.16 16.83 -4.68
N LEU A 198 19.32 16.96 -3.63
CA LEU A 198 17.93 16.45 -3.68
C LEU A 198 16.81 17.44 -3.31
N ARG A 199 17.14 18.70 -3.00
CA ARG A 199 16.15 19.74 -2.68
C ARG A 199 15.17 20.04 -3.83
N ASP A 200 15.56 19.76 -5.08
CA ASP A 200 14.75 20.08 -6.26
C ASP A 200 13.50 19.19 -6.44
N ILE A 201 13.39 18.05 -5.73
CA ILE A 201 12.25 17.12 -5.89
C ILE A 201 11.00 17.59 -5.12
N CYS A 202 11.18 18.31 -4.02
CA CYS A 202 10.06 18.68 -3.15
C CYS A 202 9.39 20.00 -3.57
N ASP A 203 10.17 20.96 -4.10
CA ASP A 203 9.73 22.34 -4.35
C ASP A 203 9.66 22.74 -5.85
N GLY A 204 10.05 21.87 -6.78
CA GLY A 204 10.08 22.20 -8.21
C GLY A 204 8.76 21.97 -8.95
N GLU A 205 8.24 23.03 -9.57
CA GLU A 205 7.50 22.90 -10.83
C GLU A 205 8.27 21.95 -11.75
N VAL A 206 7.59 20.95 -12.33
CA VAL A 206 8.18 20.01 -13.29
C VAL A 206 8.58 20.80 -14.54
N LYS A 207 9.79 21.39 -14.54
CA LYS A 207 10.40 21.92 -15.74
C LYS A 207 10.71 20.74 -16.64
N ARG A 208 9.91 20.57 -17.69
CA ARG A 208 10.16 19.65 -18.80
C ARG A 208 11.54 19.96 -19.37
N GLY A 209 12.49 19.09 -19.08
CA GLY A 209 13.89 19.28 -19.48
C GLY A 209 14.72 18.05 -19.20
N VAL A 210 14.21 16.85 -19.54
CA VAL A 210 15.07 15.68 -19.73
C VAL A 210 14.76 15.11 -21.10
N THR A 211 15.78 15.16 -21.94
CA THR A 211 15.80 14.71 -23.32
C THR A 211 15.42 13.24 -23.44
N SER A 212 14.73 12.95 -24.54
CA SER A 212 14.35 11.63 -25.05
C SER A 212 15.52 10.64 -25.03
N GLY A 213 15.65 9.88 -23.93
CA GLY A 213 16.31 8.58 -23.92
C GLY A 213 15.23 7.51 -24.03
N LYS A 214 15.20 6.77 -25.14
CA LYS A 214 14.38 5.55 -25.29
C LYS A 214 14.76 4.59 -24.16
N VAL A 215 13.90 4.46 -23.17
CA VAL A 215 13.97 3.36 -22.21
C VAL A 215 13.11 2.24 -22.80
N ASP A 216 13.78 1.21 -23.32
CA ASP A 216 13.12 -0.04 -23.66
C ASP A 216 12.58 -0.68 -22.39
N ILE A 217 11.29 -0.47 -22.13
CA ILE A 217 10.56 -1.18 -21.09
C ILE A 217 10.36 -2.62 -21.59
N LYS A 218 11.35 -3.49 -21.33
CA LYS A 218 11.15 -4.93 -21.45
C LYS A 218 10.05 -5.34 -20.45
N LYS A 219 9.00 -5.98 -20.98
CA LYS A 219 7.90 -6.59 -20.24
C LYS A 219 8.45 -7.48 -19.11
N GLU A 220 8.34 -7.05 -17.87
CA GLU A 220 8.51 -7.92 -16.70
C GLU A 220 7.12 -8.33 -16.17
N HIS A 221 6.64 -9.48 -16.65
CA HIS A 221 5.67 -10.27 -15.89
C HIS A 221 6.42 -10.96 -14.75
N GLY A 222 6.25 -10.50 -13.52
CA GLY A 222 6.87 -11.13 -12.35
C GLY A 222 6.80 -10.35 -11.04
N LEU A 223 5.70 -9.66 -10.74
CA LEU A 223 5.48 -8.97 -9.46
C LEU A 223 4.81 -9.90 -8.43
N LEU A 224 5.42 -11.05 -8.15
CA LEU A 224 5.15 -11.82 -6.93
C LEU A 224 6.45 -12.53 -6.53
N GLY A 225 7.09 -12.01 -5.48
CA GLY A 225 8.20 -12.63 -4.76
C GLY A 225 9.58 -12.17 -5.21
N ASN A 226 10.22 -11.31 -4.43
CA ASN A 226 11.59 -11.52 -3.97
C ASN A 226 11.77 -10.79 -2.64
N ALA A 227 12.25 -11.52 -1.63
CA ALA A 227 12.98 -10.91 -0.53
C ALA A 227 14.23 -10.26 -1.13
N ASP A 228 14.43 -8.96 -0.91
CA ASP A 228 15.50 -8.14 -1.48
C ASP A 228 16.90 -8.45 -0.89
N GLY A 229 17.17 -9.71 -0.55
CA GLY A 229 18.45 -10.12 0.00
C GLY A 229 18.73 -11.61 -0.22
N CYS A 230 20.00 -11.98 -0.11
CA CYS A 230 20.41 -13.38 -0.17
C CYS A 230 19.68 -14.21 0.90
N SER A 231 18.98 -15.27 0.50
CA SER A 231 18.23 -16.16 1.41
C SER A 231 19.08 -16.67 2.57
N ARG A 232 20.38 -16.92 2.31
CA ARG A 232 21.32 -17.44 3.30
C ARG A 232 21.97 -16.37 4.19
N CYS A 233 22.59 -15.35 3.60
CA CYS A 233 23.43 -14.38 4.33
C CYS A 233 22.78 -13.01 4.53
N LYS A 234 21.57 -12.82 4.00
CA LYS A 234 20.75 -11.59 4.11
C LYS A 234 21.37 -10.32 3.52
N THR A 235 22.55 -10.40 2.88
CA THR A 235 23.16 -9.27 2.16
C THR A 235 22.23 -8.74 1.07
N GLN A 236 22.03 -7.42 1.08
CA GLN A 236 21.29 -6.63 0.11
C GLN A 236 22.28 -5.93 -0.85
N ASP A 237 21.81 -5.30 -1.93
CA ASP A 237 22.62 -4.50 -2.88
C ASP A 237 23.71 -5.23 -3.69
N VAL A 238 23.67 -6.56 -3.74
CA VAL A 238 24.51 -7.37 -4.64
C VAL A 238 23.65 -8.01 -5.73
N LYS A 239 24.23 -8.26 -6.91
CA LYS A 239 23.52 -8.94 -8.00
C LYS A 239 23.13 -10.36 -7.56
N LEU A 240 21.87 -10.55 -7.20
CA LEU A 240 21.35 -11.85 -6.74
C LEU A 240 21.03 -12.76 -7.93
N SER A 241 21.43 -14.02 -7.84
CA SER A 241 21.01 -15.11 -8.73
C SER A 241 19.84 -15.86 -8.11
N ARG A 242 18.77 -16.09 -8.90
CA ARG A 242 17.64 -16.92 -8.48
C ARG A 242 17.99 -18.40 -8.54
N CYS A 243 17.42 -19.18 -7.62
CA CYS A 243 17.51 -20.64 -7.67
C CYS A 243 17.02 -21.17 -9.02
N SER A 244 17.85 -21.96 -9.72
CA SER A 244 17.52 -22.53 -11.03
C SER A 244 16.31 -23.46 -11.01
N ARG A 245 16.04 -24.10 -9.86
CA ARG A 245 14.96 -25.08 -9.71
C ARG A 245 13.62 -24.43 -9.37
N CYS A 246 13.54 -23.63 -8.31
CA CYS A 246 12.28 -23.05 -7.85
C CYS A 246 12.04 -21.63 -8.39
N ARG A 247 13.08 -20.89 -8.76
CA ARG A 247 13.03 -19.47 -9.19
C ARG A 247 12.40 -18.50 -8.17
N VAL A 248 12.11 -18.95 -6.95
CA VAL A 248 11.49 -18.13 -5.89
C VAL A 248 12.54 -17.49 -4.99
N THR A 249 13.58 -18.26 -4.62
CA THR A 249 14.60 -17.79 -3.68
C THR A 249 15.82 -17.22 -4.40
N SER A 250 16.47 -16.23 -3.78
CA SER A 250 17.56 -15.45 -4.37
C SER A 250 18.83 -15.54 -3.52
N TYR A 251 20.00 -15.66 -4.16
CA TYR A 251 21.30 -15.85 -3.51
C TYR A 251 22.35 -14.88 -4.06
N CYS A 252 23.27 -14.41 -3.23
CA CYS A 252 24.41 -13.61 -3.70
C CYS A 252 25.46 -14.42 -4.48
N GLY A 253 25.36 -15.75 -4.47
CA GLY A 253 26.21 -16.63 -5.26
C GLY A 253 26.01 -18.11 -4.92
N ALA A 254 26.68 -18.97 -5.68
CA ALA A 254 26.57 -20.43 -5.56
C ALA A 254 26.97 -20.95 -4.16
N VAL A 255 27.88 -20.26 -3.46
CA VAL A 255 28.28 -20.62 -2.08
C VAL A 255 27.09 -20.51 -1.13
N CYS A 256 26.39 -19.37 -1.15
CA CYS A 256 25.20 -19.18 -0.34
C CYS A 256 24.05 -20.11 -0.75
N GLN A 257 23.89 -20.38 -2.05
CA GLN A 257 22.89 -21.32 -2.53
C GLN A 257 23.14 -22.74 -2.02
N LYS A 258 24.37 -23.24 -2.13
CA LYS A 258 24.74 -24.58 -1.64
C LYS A 258 24.60 -24.69 -0.11
N ALA A 259 24.98 -23.63 0.62
CA ALA A 259 24.88 -23.61 2.08
C ALA A 259 23.45 -23.56 2.61
N ASP A 260 22.51 -23.06 1.81
CA ASP A 260 21.07 -23.03 2.11
C ASP A 260 20.37 -24.35 1.74
N TRP A 261 21.03 -25.18 0.92
CA TRP A 261 20.54 -26.48 0.45
C TRP A 261 20.97 -27.58 1.41
N LYS A 262 20.19 -27.78 2.49
CA LYS A 262 20.31 -28.95 3.36
C LYS A 262 19.48 -30.11 2.83
#